data_AF-A0A859FKF7-F1
#
_entry.id   AF-A0A859FKF7-F1
#
_cell.length_a   1.000
_cell.length_b   1.000
_cell.length_c   1.000
_cell.angle_alpha   90.00
_cell.angle_beta   90.00
_cell.angle_gamma   90.00
#
_symmetry.space_group_name_H-M   'P 1'
#
loop_
_entity.id
_entity.type
_entity.pdbx_description
1 polymer ?
#
loop_
_entity_poly.entity_id
_entity_poly.type
_entity_poly.pdbx_seq_one_letter_code
_entity_poly.pdbx_strand_id
1 'polypeptide(L)'
;MINLEEFANGALSERLNEELLKVLDNIADPNTLPNKARVITAKLKIVGDKERNLGNTLIEVSSKLVPAEEIPTKILIDQDSNGKTTGAELKSGVKGQTYMQDDGVYSDLGEKVYDFQSQKNMSEGAK
;
A
#
# COMPACT_ATOMS: atom_id res chain seq x y z
N MET A 1 -18.48 15.74 38.32
CA MET A 1 -17.73 15.79 37.04
C MET A 1 -17.56 14.36 36.57
N ILE A 2 -17.69 14.07 35.26
CA ILE A 2 -17.57 12.71 34.73
C ILE A 2 -16.08 12.43 34.45
N ASN A 3 -15.54 11.33 34.97
CA ASN A 3 -14.19 10.85 34.66
C ASN A 3 -14.25 9.96 33.42
N LEU A 4 -13.52 10.34 32.36
CA LEU A 4 -13.45 9.58 31.11
C LEU A 4 -12.62 8.30 31.26
N GLU A 5 -11.63 8.29 32.16
CA GLU A 5 -10.76 7.13 32.38
C GLU A 5 -11.53 5.94 32.96
N GLU A 6 -12.51 6.22 33.82
CA GLU A 6 -13.39 5.25 34.47
C GLU A 6 -14.70 5.04 33.69
N PHE A 7 -14.95 5.82 32.64
CA PHE A 7 -16.21 5.79 31.89
C PHE A 7 -16.41 4.45 31.19
N ALA A 8 -17.63 3.91 31.29
CA ALA A 8 -17.95 2.56 30.83
C ALA A 8 -16.97 1.49 31.36
N ASN A 9 -16.61 1.57 32.65
CA ASN A 9 -15.64 0.71 33.33
C ASN A 9 -14.25 0.73 32.65
N GLY A 10 -13.85 1.88 32.09
CA GLY A 10 -12.57 2.05 31.41
C GLY A 10 -12.52 1.55 29.98
N ALA A 11 -13.63 1.01 29.45
CA ALA A 11 -13.67 0.49 28.07
C ALA A 11 -13.38 1.58 27.02
N LEU A 12 -13.76 2.84 27.27
CA LEU A 12 -13.45 3.95 26.35
C LEU A 12 -11.93 4.15 26.24
N SER A 13 -11.25 4.19 27.40
CA SER A 13 -9.81 4.40 27.51
C SER A 13 -9.04 3.26 26.86
N GLU A 14 -9.45 2.02 27.11
CA GLU A 14 -8.85 0.83 26.51
C GLU A 14 -8.96 0.87 24.97
N ARG A 15 -10.15 1.13 24.43
CA ARG A 15 -10.37 1.23 22.98
C ARG A 15 -9.59 2.37 22.34
N LEU A 16 -9.52 3.52 22.99
CA LEU A 16 -8.69 4.63 22.51
C LEU A 16 -7.21 4.28 22.49
N ASN A 17 -6.73 3.56 23.52
CA ASN A 17 -5.36 3.11 23.58
C ASN A 17 -5.03 2.09 22.48
N GLU A 18 -5.93 1.13 22.22
CA GLU A 18 -5.80 0.18 21.10
C GLU A 18 -5.65 0.90 19.75
N GLU A 19 -6.51 1.89 19.47
CA GLU A 19 -6.44 2.66 18.22
C GLU A 19 -5.22 3.58 18.16
N LEU A 20 -4.77 4.11 19.30
CA LEU A 20 -3.54 4.90 19.38
C LEU A 20 -2.31 4.05 19.02
N LEU A 21 -2.21 2.82 19.54
CA LEU A 21 -1.14 1.91 19.18
C LEU A 21 -1.12 1.62 17.68
N LYS A 22 -2.27 1.35 17.05
CA LYS A 22 -2.36 1.16 15.59
C LYS A 22 -1.89 2.37 14.79
N VAL A 23 -2.21 3.58 15.26
CA VAL A 23 -1.73 4.81 14.64
C VAL A 23 -0.22 4.94 14.75
N LEU A 24 0.34 4.64 15.93
CA LEU A 24 1.79 4.68 16.14
C LEU A 24 2.52 3.64 15.29
N ASP A 25 2.02 2.42 15.21
CA ASP A 25 2.55 1.36 14.34
C ASP A 25 2.51 1.79 12.87
N ASN A 26 1.39 2.39 12.43
CA ASN A 26 1.25 2.92 11.08
C ASN A 26 2.16 4.13 10.80
N ILE A 27 2.61 4.88 11.81
CA ILE A 27 3.59 5.96 11.63
C ILE A 27 5.01 5.39 11.56
N ALA A 28 5.29 4.34 12.33
CA ALA A 28 6.58 3.68 12.35
C ALA A 28 6.85 2.83 11.09
N ASP A 29 5.80 2.47 10.33
CA ASP A 29 5.93 1.74 9.07
C ASP A 29 6.63 2.60 7.98
N PRO A 30 7.84 2.21 7.52
CA PRO A 30 8.60 2.94 6.51
C PRO A 30 7.92 2.96 5.13
N ASN A 31 6.94 2.08 4.91
CA ASN A 31 6.18 2.03 3.66
C ASN A 31 5.00 3.01 3.65
N THR A 32 4.84 3.85 4.67
CA THR A 32 3.74 4.82 4.74
C THR A 32 4.28 6.25 4.79
N LEU A 33 3.51 7.21 4.26
CA LEU A 33 3.92 8.60 4.27
C LEU A 33 3.95 9.16 5.70
N PRO A 34 5.10 9.63 6.21
CA PRO A 34 5.23 10.05 7.61
C PRO A 34 4.45 11.34 7.90
N ASN A 35 4.37 12.24 6.91
CA ASN A 35 3.76 13.56 7.08
C ASN A 35 2.23 13.58 6.87
N LYS A 36 1.61 12.45 6.50
CA LYS A 36 0.15 12.37 6.35
C LYS A 36 -0.50 12.15 7.72
N ALA A 37 -1.54 12.91 8.00
CA ALA A 37 -2.27 12.81 9.27
C ALA A 37 -3.04 11.47 9.36
N ARG A 38 -2.89 10.78 10.50
CA ARG A 38 -3.80 9.71 10.94
C ARG A 38 -4.84 10.32 11.87
N VAL A 39 -6.06 9.80 11.86
CA VAL A 39 -7.18 10.35 12.64
C VAL A 39 -7.79 9.27 13.51
N ILE A 40 -7.97 9.53 14.80
CA ILE A 40 -8.76 8.68 15.70
C ILE A 40 -10.08 9.40 15.99
N THR A 41 -11.20 8.69 15.86
CA THR A 41 -12.54 9.20 16.12
C THR A 41 -13.22 8.35 17.19
N ALA A 42 -13.54 8.96 18.33
CA ALA A 42 -14.43 8.38 19.33
C ALA A 42 -15.82 8.99 19.22
N LYS A 43 -16.83 8.14 19.04
CA LYS A 43 -18.23 8.52 18.85
C LYS A 43 -19.06 7.91 19.97
N LEU A 44 -19.67 8.79 20.77
CA LEU A 44 -20.60 8.41 21.83
C LEU A 44 -22.03 8.74 21.37
N LYS A 45 -22.91 7.76 21.34
CA LYS A 45 -24.35 7.95 21.10
C LYS A 45 -25.07 7.77 22.43
N ILE A 46 -25.65 8.84 22.94
CA ILE A 46 -26.35 8.83 24.23
C ILE A 46 -27.83 9.12 23.96
N VAL A 47 -28.69 8.19 24.36
CA VAL A 47 -30.15 8.31 24.25
C VAL A 47 -30.73 8.31 25.64
N GLY A 48 -31.29 9.44 26.05
CA GLY A 48 -32.02 9.57 27.29
C GLY A 48 -33.35 8.83 27.26
N ASP A 49 -33.79 8.33 28.41
CA ASP A 49 -35.10 7.76 28.58
C ASP A 49 -36.19 8.86 28.76
N LYS A 50 -37.46 8.47 28.85
CA LYS A 50 -38.57 9.44 28.96
C LYS A 50 -38.55 10.22 30.28
N GLU A 51 -38.11 9.58 31.37
CA GLU A 51 -38.05 10.20 32.69
C GLU A 51 -36.77 11.05 32.87
N ARG A 52 -35.85 10.98 31.90
CA ARG A 52 -34.55 11.68 31.89
C ARG A 52 -33.66 11.31 33.08
N ASN A 53 -33.82 10.11 33.61
CA ASN A 53 -33.06 9.56 34.72
C ASN A 53 -32.02 8.51 34.24
N LEU A 54 -32.17 8.01 33.01
CA LEU A 54 -31.27 7.03 32.41
C LEU A 54 -30.78 7.53 31.04
N GLY A 55 -29.50 7.31 30.76
CA GLY A 55 -28.86 7.64 29.48
C GLY A 55 -28.19 6.42 28.88
N ASN A 56 -28.88 5.73 27.97
CA ASN A 56 -28.30 4.60 27.25
C ASN A 56 -27.17 5.09 26.36
N THR A 57 -25.95 4.63 26.62
CA THR A 57 -24.75 5.09 25.92
C THR A 57 -24.13 3.96 25.10
N LEU A 58 -23.87 4.24 23.83
CA LEU A 58 -23.09 3.39 22.93
C LEU A 58 -21.80 4.11 22.57
N ILE A 59 -20.69 3.37 22.61
CA ILE A 59 -19.34 3.89 22.33
C ILE A 59 -18.78 3.18 21.10
N GLU A 60 -18.30 3.95 20.14
CA GLU A 60 -17.68 3.48 18.91
C GLU A 60 -16.36 4.25 18.72
N VAL A 61 -15.24 3.55 18.64
CA VAL A 61 -13.92 4.14 18.40
C VAL A 61 -13.35 3.56 17.10
N SER A 62 -12.85 4.42 16.23
CA SER A 62 -12.29 4.02 14.93
C SER A 62 -11.08 4.90 14.57
N SER A 63 -10.16 4.35 13.78
CA SER A 63 -9.04 5.10 13.22
C SER A 63 -9.05 5.12 11.69
N LYS A 64 -8.53 6.21 11.13
CA LYS A 64 -8.22 6.37 9.72
C LYS A 64 -6.69 6.42 9.60
N LEU A 65 -6.13 5.30 9.16
CA LEU A 65 -4.69 5.13 8.93
C LEU A 65 -4.28 5.64 7.55
N VAL A 66 -2.98 5.89 7.38
CA VAL A 66 -2.41 6.21 6.09
C VAL A 66 -2.13 4.91 5.35
N PRO A 67 -2.59 4.74 4.09
CA PRO A 67 -2.29 3.56 3.30
C PRO A 67 -0.79 3.48 3.00
N ALA A 68 -0.32 2.27 2.70
CA ALA A 68 1.03 2.08 2.17
C ALA A 68 1.22 2.93 0.90
N GLU A 69 2.46 3.37 0.67
CA GLU A 69 2.86 4.08 -0.53
C GLU A 69 2.59 3.21 -1.76
N GLU A 70 2.06 3.84 -2.79
CA GLU A 70 1.78 3.18 -4.05
C GLU A 70 3.11 2.87 -4.73
N ILE A 71 3.32 1.60 -5.10
CA ILE A 71 4.45 1.19 -5.93
C ILE A 71 4.03 1.43 -7.39
N PRO A 72 4.61 2.43 -8.09
CA PRO A 72 4.21 2.72 -9.45
C PRO A 72 4.73 1.63 -10.40
N THR A 73 3.81 0.88 -11.01
CA THR A 73 4.12 -0.11 -12.04
C THR A 73 3.51 0.30 -13.38
N LYS A 74 4.27 0.18 -14.47
CA LYS A 74 3.78 0.42 -15.82
C LYS A 74 3.44 -0.91 -16.49
N ILE A 75 2.24 -1.00 -17.05
CA ILE A 75 1.78 -2.17 -17.80
C ILE A 75 1.73 -1.81 -19.29
N LEU A 76 2.40 -2.58 -20.13
CA LEU A 76 2.19 -2.63 -21.56
C LEU A 76 0.83 -3.27 -21.83
N ILE A 77 -0.03 -2.56 -22.54
CA ILE A 77 -1.29 -3.09 -23.06
C ILE A 77 -1.11 -3.30 -24.56
N ASP A 78 -1.47 -4.49 -25.03
CA ASP A 78 -1.51 -4.83 -26.45
C ASP A 78 -2.78 -5.62 -26.79
N GLN A 79 -3.07 -5.77 -28.07
CA GLN A 79 -4.22 -6.54 -28.54
C GLN A 79 -3.73 -7.67 -29.44
N ASP A 80 -4.14 -8.91 -29.14
CA ASP A 80 -3.80 -10.05 -29.98
C ASP A 80 -4.55 -10.00 -31.32
N SER A 81 -4.14 -10.87 -32.26
CA SER A 81 -4.76 -10.99 -33.58
C SER A 81 -6.24 -11.38 -33.55
N ASN A 82 -6.77 -11.83 -32.41
CA ASN A 82 -8.17 -12.21 -32.21
C ASN A 82 -8.98 -11.10 -31.51
N GLY A 83 -8.38 -9.92 -31.30
CA GLY A 83 -9.02 -8.79 -30.64
C GLY A 83 -9.04 -8.89 -29.10
N LYS A 84 -8.38 -9.88 -28.50
CA LYS A 84 -8.29 -10.03 -27.05
C LYS A 84 -7.16 -9.16 -26.50
N THR A 85 -7.49 -8.34 -25.51
CA THR A 85 -6.51 -7.52 -24.80
C THR A 85 -5.55 -8.40 -24.00
N THR A 86 -4.25 -8.21 -24.21
CA THR A 86 -3.16 -8.80 -23.43
C THR A 86 -2.38 -7.70 -22.73
N GLY A 87 -1.73 -8.04 -21.61
CA GLY A 87 -0.92 -7.08 -20.87
C GLY A 87 0.31 -7.73 -20.25
N ALA A 88 1.41 -6.98 -20.21
CA ALA A 88 2.66 -7.39 -19.60
C ALA A 88 3.31 -6.21 -18.88
N GLU A 89 4.08 -6.46 -17.82
CA GLU A 89 4.81 -5.40 -17.12
C GLU A 89 5.91 -4.81 -18.02
N LEU A 90 5.97 -3.48 -18.12
CA LEU A 90 6.95 -2.76 -18.94
C LEU A 90 8.28 -2.62 -18.18
N LYS A 91 9.37 -3.19 -18.72
CA LYS A 91 10.68 -3.16 -18.06
C LYS A 91 11.66 -2.16 -18.66
N SER A 92 11.50 -1.78 -19.93
CA SER A 92 12.40 -0.83 -20.61
C SER A 92 12.08 0.66 -20.40
N GLY A 93 10.99 0.98 -19.69
CA GLY A 93 10.53 2.35 -19.46
C GLY A 93 9.76 2.99 -20.63
N VAL A 94 9.97 2.54 -21.87
CA VAL A 94 9.29 2.99 -23.11
C VAL A 94 8.87 1.78 -23.96
N LYS A 95 7.61 1.76 -24.44
CA LYS A 95 7.08 0.69 -25.31
C LYS A 95 7.93 0.54 -26.58
N GLY A 96 8.31 -0.70 -26.90
CA GLY A 96 9.08 -1.07 -28.08
C GLY A 96 10.59 -0.77 -28.00
N GLN A 97 11.09 -0.25 -26.87
CA GLN A 97 12.51 0.04 -26.71
C GLN A 97 13.23 -1.12 -26.02
N THR A 98 14.33 -1.59 -26.62
CA THR A 98 15.25 -2.51 -25.96
C THR A 98 16.12 -1.78 -24.93
N TYR A 99 16.44 -2.42 -23.82
CA TYR A 99 17.35 -1.89 -22.81
C TYR A 99 18.57 -2.81 -22.62
N MET A 100 19.70 -2.23 -22.25
CA MET A 100 20.93 -2.98 -22.02
C MET A 100 21.10 -3.28 -20.53
N GLN A 101 21.54 -4.49 -20.21
CA GLN A 101 22.08 -4.87 -18.90
C GLN A 101 23.50 -5.44 -19.11
N ASP A 102 24.21 -5.67 -18.00
CA ASP A 102 25.63 -6.06 -18.03
C ASP A 102 25.93 -7.32 -18.86
N ASP A 103 24.94 -8.20 -19.05
CA ASP A 103 25.10 -9.49 -19.72
C ASP A 103 24.39 -9.58 -21.09
N GLY A 104 23.71 -8.52 -21.53
CA GLY A 104 22.99 -8.55 -22.79
C GLY A 104 22.05 -7.37 -23.08
N VAL A 105 21.36 -7.47 -24.20
CA VAL A 105 20.28 -6.57 -24.62
C VAL A 105 18.95 -7.27 -24.44
N TYR A 106 17.99 -6.60 -23.84
CA TYR A 106 16.66 -7.12 -23.49
C TYR A 106 15.57 -6.33 -24.20
N SER A 107 14.46 -6.99 -24.55
CA SER A 107 13.25 -6.38 -25.08
C SER A 107 12.52 -5.57 -24.01
N ASP A 108 11.51 -4.80 -24.42
CA ASP A 108 10.66 -4.03 -23.50
C ASP A 108 9.85 -4.89 -22.51
N LEU A 109 9.70 -6.19 -22.81
CA LEU A 109 9.09 -7.23 -21.98
C LEU A 109 10.11 -7.96 -21.08
N GLY A 110 11.40 -7.67 -21.22
CA GLY A 110 12.49 -8.31 -20.48
C GLY A 110 12.94 -9.65 -21.06
N GLU A 111 12.62 -9.93 -22.32
CA GLU A 111 13.14 -11.10 -23.04
C GLU A 111 14.54 -10.79 -23.57
N LYS A 112 15.49 -11.71 -23.42
CA LYS A 112 16.88 -11.49 -23.86
C LYS A 112 16.97 -11.56 -25.39
N VAL A 113 17.29 -10.43 -26.03
CA VAL A 113 17.43 -10.27 -27.49
C VAL A 113 18.86 -10.51 -27.94
N TYR A 114 19.84 -10.18 -27.10
CA TYR A 114 21.26 -10.34 -27.41
C TYR A 114 22.06 -10.71 -26.17
N ASP A 115 23.05 -11.59 -26.32
CA ASP A 115 23.91 -12.04 -25.24
C ASP A 115 25.38 -11.68 -25.54
N PHE A 116 26.01 -10.92 -24.64
CA PHE A 116 27.38 -10.43 -24.83
C PHE A 116 28.45 -11.50 -24.54
N GLN A 117 28.15 -12.49 -23.70
CA GLN A 117 29.11 -13.52 -23.28
C GLN A 117 29.31 -14.59 -24.37
N SER A 118 28.23 -14.98 -25.03
CA SER A 118 28.26 -15.95 -26.13
C SER A 118 29.07 -15.46 -27.33
N GLN A 119 29.13 -14.16 -27.60
CA GLN A 119 29.98 -13.60 -28.66
C GLN A 119 31.46 -13.49 -28.30
N LYS A 120 31.77 -13.18 -27.03
CA LYS A 120 33.17 -13.13 -26.59
C LYS A 120 33.87 -14.47 -26.84
N ASN A 121 33.17 -15.57 -26.56
CA ASN A 121 33.64 -16.94 -26.81
C ASN A 121 33.80 -17.27 -28.31
N MET A 122 32.99 -16.70 -29.21
CA MET A 122 33.16 -16.86 -30.67
C MET A 122 34.31 -16.02 -31.23
N SER A 123 34.62 -14.87 -30.62
CA SER A 123 35.73 -14.02 -31.05
C SER A 123 37.12 -14.48 -30.57
N GLU A 124 37.19 -15.22 -29.46
CA GLU A 124 38.44 -15.77 -28.92
C GLU A 124 38.81 -17.14 -29.53
N GLY A 125 37.85 -17.87 -30.12
CA GLY A 125 38.09 -19.14 -30.82
C GLY A 125 38.51 -19.02 -32.29
N ALA A 126 38.63 -17.80 -32.83
CA ALA A 126 38.97 -17.52 -34.22
C ALA A 126 40.35 -16.83 -34.40
N LYS A 127 41.26 -16.98 -33.44
CA LYS A 127 42.66 -16.54 -33.53
C LYS A 127 43.62 -17.73 -33.53
#